data_AF-A0A0F9MJC8-F1
#
_entry.id   AF-A0A0F9MJC8-F1
#
_cell.length_a   1.000
_cell.length_b   1.000
_cell.length_c   1.000
_cell.angle_alpha   90.00
_cell.angle_beta   90.00
_cell.angle_gamma   90.00
#
_symmetry.space_group_name_H-M   'P 1'
#
loop_
_entity.id
_entity.type
_entity.pdbx_description
1 polymer ?
#
loop_
_entity_poly.entity_id
_entity_poly.type
_entity_poly.pdbx_seq_one_letter_code
_entity_poly.pdbx_strand_id
1 'polypeptide(L)'
;LFVEYGLLERAGLYKVENYSVLEPPLASIGKMSQIAKNDPLILAMIEEKELVSVKDEKASLGISKYHMAIPLIDVNNTIYGAILVERIQFFALKNTTLTLLAVMAGHIGDLLRHEITNPVMTYEESPYFIRQVKRANKEAKRYNIPSQLLKIKANNITDKSTQLMSYLSEARRGLDIYLYDNQNQVLLLLMPLADELEKAGFIARMNTWCKERTGSTLAELDIVIEQQLALPISSDDIKRLVSLS
;
A
#
# COMPACT_ATOMS: atom_id res chain seq x y z
N LEU A 1 -2.38 -5.43 15.49
CA LEU A 1 -2.43 -5.62 14.02
C LEU A 1 -2.41 -7.09 13.62
N PHE A 2 -1.28 -7.72 13.27
CA PHE A 2 -1.28 -9.10 12.75
C PHE A 2 -1.88 -10.13 13.71
N VAL A 3 -1.57 -10.04 15.01
CA VAL A 3 -2.17 -10.91 16.04
C VAL A 3 -3.70 -10.76 16.10
N GLU A 4 -4.16 -9.52 16.09
CA GLU A 4 -5.56 -9.14 16.28
C GLU A 4 -6.42 -9.50 15.06
N TYR A 5 -5.98 -9.10 13.87
CA TYR A 5 -6.70 -9.34 12.61
C TYR A 5 -6.47 -10.75 12.05
N GLY A 6 -5.35 -11.38 12.40
CA GLY A 6 -4.97 -12.73 11.94
C GLY A 6 -5.27 -13.84 12.93
N LEU A 7 -5.67 -13.53 14.18
CA LEU A 7 -5.85 -14.50 15.27
C LEU A 7 -4.61 -15.40 15.45
N LEU A 8 -3.42 -14.79 15.39
CA LEU A 8 -2.14 -15.48 15.50
C LEU A 8 -1.87 -15.85 16.97
N GLU A 9 -1.64 -17.12 17.25
CA GLU A 9 -1.39 -17.61 18.61
C GLU A 9 0.10 -17.74 18.90
N ARG A 10 0.87 -18.13 17.87
CA ARG A 10 2.32 -18.24 17.96
C ARG A 10 2.96 -17.76 16.67
N ALA A 11 3.64 -16.62 16.75
CA ALA A 11 4.30 -16.00 15.61
C ALA A 11 5.50 -15.18 16.04
N GLY A 12 6.47 -15.04 15.14
CA GLY A 12 7.64 -14.17 15.31
C GLY A 12 7.78 -13.23 14.13
N LEU A 13 8.12 -11.97 14.42
CA LEU A 13 8.56 -10.98 13.45
C LEU A 13 10.09 -11.01 13.41
N TYR A 14 10.66 -11.16 12.22
CA TYR A 14 12.08 -11.32 12.01
C TYR A 14 12.58 -10.30 10.99
N LYS A 15 13.84 -9.87 11.15
CA LYS A 15 14.53 -9.10 10.12
C LYS A 15 14.88 -10.03 8.96
N VAL A 16 14.79 -9.52 7.73
CA VAL A 16 15.28 -10.20 6.53
C VAL A 16 16.42 -9.39 5.94
N GLU A 17 17.55 -10.05 5.69
CA GLU A 17 18.70 -9.47 4.98
C GLU A 17 19.22 -10.49 3.97
N ASN A 18 19.52 -10.04 2.75
CA ASN A 18 20.00 -10.91 1.67
C ASN A 18 19.14 -12.18 1.50
N TYR A 19 17.82 -12.00 1.53
CA TYR A 19 16.83 -13.08 1.47
C TYR A 19 16.98 -14.15 2.57
N SER A 20 17.63 -13.83 3.68
CA SER A 20 17.77 -14.71 4.84
C SER A 20 17.03 -14.14 6.03
N VAL A 21 16.23 -14.98 6.70
CA VAL A 21 15.54 -14.62 7.94
C VAL A 21 16.52 -14.72 9.11
N LEU A 22 16.69 -13.64 9.86
CA LEU A 22 17.67 -13.53 10.94
C LEU A 22 17.07 -13.77 12.32
N GLU A 23 17.82 -14.45 13.19
CA GLU A 23 17.54 -14.55 14.63
C GLU A 23 18.33 -13.47 15.41
N PRO A 24 17.85 -13.05 16.59
CA PRO A 24 16.57 -13.41 17.24
C PRO A 24 15.36 -12.70 16.60
N PRO A 25 14.11 -13.12 16.91
CA PRO A 25 12.93 -12.36 16.48
C PRO A 25 12.98 -10.93 17.05
N LEU A 26 12.61 -9.95 16.22
CA LEU A 26 12.41 -8.55 16.62
C LEU A 26 11.23 -8.42 17.59
N ALA A 27 10.21 -9.25 17.40
CA ALA A 27 9.06 -9.38 18.29
C ALA A 27 8.47 -10.77 18.18
N SER A 28 7.80 -11.26 19.22
CA SER A 28 7.10 -12.55 19.16
C SER A 28 5.86 -12.57 20.04
N ILE A 29 4.91 -13.43 19.66
CA ILE A 29 3.77 -13.84 20.48
C ILE A 29 3.83 -15.35 20.68
N GLY A 30 3.56 -15.79 21.91
CA GLY A 30 3.77 -17.18 22.31
C GLY A 30 5.25 -17.56 22.33
N LYS A 31 5.53 -18.83 22.69
CA LYS A 31 6.90 -19.34 22.73
C LYS A 31 7.31 -19.86 21.35
N MET A 32 7.99 -19.01 20.58
CA MET A 32 8.56 -19.39 19.28
C MET A 32 9.68 -20.43 19.46
N SER A 33 9.73 -21.39 18.54
CA SER A 33 10.87 -22.31 18.45
C SER A 33 11.92 -21.73 17.49
N GLN A 34 13.16 -22.24 17.53
CA GLN A 34 14.24 -21.79 16.64
C GLN A 34 13.83 -21.80 15.16
N ILE A 35 14.33 -20.84 14.38
CA ILE A 35 13.98 -20.75 12.95
C ILE A 35 14.47 -21.99 12.19
N ALA A 36 13.56 -22.63 11.46
CA ALA A 36 13.91 -23.66 10.48
C ALA A 36 14.23 -22.97 9.14
N LYS A 37 15.49 -22.57 8.91
CA LYS A 37 15.88 -21.71 7.77
C LYS A 37 15.48 -22.27 6.38
N ASN A 38 15.47 -23.59 6.22
CA ASN A 38 15.11 -24.27 4.97
C ASN A 38 13.65 -24.75 4.97
N ASP A 39 12.80 -24.16 5.81
CA ASP A 39 11.38 -24.50 5.83
C ASP A 39 10.73 -24.15 4.48
N PRO A 40 9.91 -25.06 3.90
CA PRO A 40 9.27 -24.83 2.60
C PRO A 40 8.50 -23.52 2.49
N LEU A 41 7.83 -23.07 3.55
CA LEU A 41 7.08 -21.80 3.52
C LEU A 41 7.98 -20.58 3.57
N ILE A 42 9.14 -20.65 4.24
CA ILE A 42 10.11 -19.55 4.21
C ILE A 42 10.68 -19.39 2.80
N LEU A 43 11.07 -20.50 2.19
CA LEU A 43 11.62 -20.52 0.84
C LEU A 43 10.60 -20.02 -0.18
N ALA A 44 9.36 -20.54 -0.13
CA ALA A 44 8.29 -20.12 -1.03
C ALA A 44 7.93 -18.64 -0.84
N MET A 45 7.89 -18.12 0.39
CA MET A 45 7.64 -16.69 0.66
C MET A 45 8.69 -15.79 0.00
N ILE A 46 9.97 -16.18 0.09
CA ILE A 46 11.09 -15.44 -0.49
C ILE A 46 11.04 -15.48 -2.02
N GLU A 47 10.75 -16.64 -2.59
CA GLU A 47 10.67 -16.87 -4.03
C GLU A 47 9.47 -16.13 -4.66
N GLU A 48 8.29 -16.38 -4.11
CA GLU A 48 7.02 -15.86 -4.64
C GLU A 48 6.80 -14.39 -4.28
N LYS A 49 7.52 -13.88 -3.26
CA LYS A 49 7.38 -12.49 -2.76
C LYS A 49 5.95 -12.17 -2.33
N GLU A 50 5.25 -13.18 -1.85
CA GLU A 50 3.86 -13.12 -1.41
C GLU A 50 3.70 -13.85 -0.07
N LEU A 51 2.58 -13.58 0.61
CA LEU A 51 2.15 -14.42 1.71
C LEU A 51 1.89 -15.83 1.19
N VAL A 52 2.46 -16.81 1.88
CA VAL A 52 2.23 -18.25 1.62
C VAL A 52 1.74 -18.94 2.88
N SER A 53 0.89 -19.94 2.70
CA SER A 53 0.27 -20.71 3.76
C SER A 53 0.28 -22.20 3.43
N VAL A 54 0.12 -23.05 4.46
CA VAL A 54 0.00 -24.51 4.27
C VAL A 54 -1.21 -24.95 3.42
N LYS A 55 -2.15 -24.05 3.12
CA LYS A 55 -3.25 -24.33 2.20
C LYS A 55 -2.88 -24.19 0.73
N ASP A 56 -1.75 -23.54 0.42
CA ASP A 56 -1.33 -23.33 -0.95
C ASP A 56 -0.75 -24.63 -1.52
N GLU A 57 -1.18 -25.04 -2.71
CA GLU A 57 -0.73 -26.26 -3.40
C GLU A 57 0.80 -26.30 -3.60
N LYS A 58 1.47 -25.14 -3.55
CA LYS A 58 2.93 -25.01 -3.63
C LYS A 58 3.66 -25.37 -2.33
N ALA A 59 2.97 -25.35 -1.18
CA ALA A 59 3.51 -25.78 0.12
C ALA A 59 3.56 -27.32 0.27
N SER A 60 2.92 -28.06 -0.64
CA SER A 60 2.73 -29.52 -0.57
C SER A 60 4.01 -30.36 -0.71
N LEU A 61 5.17 -29.73 -0.91
CA LEU A 61 6.44 -30.42 -1.14
C LEU A 61 7.16 -30.86 0.17
N GLY A 62 6.60 -30.55 1.35
CA GLY A 62 7.16 -30.98 2.63
C GLY A 62 6.30 -30.64 3.85
N ILE A 63 6.72 -31.17 5.01
CA ILE A 63 6.11 -30.84 6.30
C ILE A 63 6.70 -29.52 6.78
N SER A 64 5.95 -28.43 6.66
CA SER A 64 6.35 -27.14 7.22
C SER A 64 6.11 -27.09 8.73
N LYS A 65 7.02 -26.44 9.44
CA LYS A 65 6.89 -26.06 10.84
C LYS A 65 5.92 -24.89 11.03
N TYR A 66 5.71 -24.09 9.98
CA TYR A 66 4.88 -22.91 9.99
C TYR A 66 3.54 -23.20 9.32
N HIS A 67 2.48 -22.52 9.77
CA HIS A 67 1.20 -22.50 9.08
C HIS A 67 1.16 -21.40 8.00
N MET A 68 1.98 -20.36 8.16
CA MET A 68 2.02 -19.20 7.28
C MET A 68 3.37 -18.47 7.39
N ALA A 69 3.82 -17.93 6.26
CA ALA A 69 4.95 -17.00 6.20
C ALA A 69 4.51 -15.74 5.44
N ILE A 70 4.70 -14.57 6.04
CA ILE A 70 4.22 -13.28 5.54
C ILE A 70 5.41 -12.33 5.33
N PRO A 71 5.70 -11.90 4.10
CA PRO A 71 6.80 -10.98 3.85
C PRO A 71 6.34 -9.52 4.07
N LEU A 72 7.13 -8.73 4.79
CA LEU A 72 7.02 -7.28 4.80
C LEU A 72 7.83 -6.74 3.61
N ILE A 73 7.14 -6.48 2.51
CA ILE A 73 7.74 -6.23 1.20
C ILE A 73 7.23 -4.92 0.58
N ASP A 74 8.14 -4.10 0.04
CA ASP A 74 7.74 -2.90 -0.71
C ASP A 74 7.39 -3.20 -2.18
N VAL A 75 6.85 -2.21 -2.88
CA VAL A 75 6.56 -2.33 -4.33
C VAL A 75 7.81 -2.45 -5.23
N ASN A 76 9.04 -2.33 -4.71
CA ASN A 76 10.25 -2.70 -5.44
C ASN A 76 10.63 -4.18 -5.24
N ASN A 77 9.85 -4.94 -4.49
CA ASN A 77 10.12 -6.31 -4.08
C ASN A 77 11.28 -6.46 -3.07
N THR A 78 11.57 -5.43 -2.30
CA THR A 78 12.54 -5.49 -1.20
C THR A 78 11.84 -6.04 0.03
N ILE A 79 12.30 -7.17 0.55
CA ILE A 79 11.77 -7.79 1.77
C ILE A 79 12.57 -7.28 2.96
N TYR A 80 11.94 -6.52 3.84
CA TYR A 80 12.56 -5.95 5.05
C TYR A 80 12.43 -6.87 6.27
N GLY A 81 11.37 -7.65 6.31
CA GLY A 81 11.07 -8.54 7.41
C GLY A 81 10.13 -9.66 7.02
N ALA A 82 10.00 -10.63 7.92
CA ALA A 82 9.13 -11.77 7.75
C ALA A 82 8.37 -12.04 9.05
N ILE A 83 7.08 -12.31 8.94
CA ILE A 83 6.29 -12.84 10.05
C ILE A 83 6.12 -14.33 9.80
N LEU A 84 6.69 -15.14 10.69
CA LEU A 84 6.59 -16.59 10.64
C LEU A 84 5.59 -17.06 11.69
N VAL A 85 4.55 -17.78 11.26
CA VAL A 85 3.44 -18.20 12.13
C VAL A 85 3.53 -19.70 12.36
N GLU A 86 3.86 -20.11 13.58
CA GLU A 86 3.85 -21.53 13.99
C GLU A 86 2.44 -22.00 14.37
N ARG A 87 1.58 -21.10 14.86
CA ARG A 87 0.22 -21.46 15.27
C ARG A 87 -0.78 -20.33 15.04
N ILE A 88 -1.91 -20.71 14.47
CA ILE A 88 -3.08 -19.88 14.16
C ILE A 88 -4.33 -20.76 14.33
N GLN A 89 -5.46 -20.15 14.66
CA GLN A 89 -6.74 -20.87 14.65
C GLN A 89 -7.11 -21.27 13.22
N PHE A 90 -7.41 -22.55 12.99
CA PHE A 90 -7.60 -23.08 11.63
C PHE A 90 -8.69 -22.35 10.83
N PHE A 91 -9.76 -21.88 11.49
CA PHE A 91 -10.82 -21.12 10.85
C PHE A 91 -10.39 -19.72 10.40
N ALA A 92 -9.26 -19.19 10.88
CA ALA A 92 -8.68 -17.93 10.45
C ALA A 92 -7.84 -18.07 9.17
N LEU A 93 -7.52 -19.30 8.73
CA LEU A 93 -6.89 -19.57 7.42
C LEU A 93 -7.94 -19.49 6.29
N LYS A 94 -8.73 -18.42 6.22
CA LYS A 94 -9.66 -18.13 5.13
C LYS A 94 -9.04 -17.12 4.19
N ASN A 95 -9.38 -17.18 2.91
CA ASN A 95 -8.85 -16.26 1.89
C ASN A 95 -8.98 -14.80 2.31
N THR A 96 -10.11 -14.40 2.91
CA THR A 96 -10.34 -13.03 3.40
C THR A 96 -9.30 -12.59 4.43
N THR A 97 -8.96 -13.44 5.40
CA THR A 97 -7.95 -13.14 6.43
C THR A 97 -6.56 -13.13 5.82
N LEU A 98 -6.21 -14.09 4.96
CA LEU A 98 -4.92 -14.13 4.28
C LEU A 98 -4.70 -12.87 3.43
N THR A 99 -5.71 -12.49 2.66
CA THR A 99 -5.74 -11.26 1.87
C THR A 99 -5.49 -10.03 2.75
N LEU A 100 -6.22 -9.90 3.87
CA LEU A 100 -6.05 -8.78 4.79
C LEU A 100 -4.62 -8.71 5.33
N LEU A 101 -4.07 -9.85 5.78
CA LEU A 101 -2.70 -9.92 6.31
C LEU A 101 -1.66 -9.58 5.22
N ALA A 102 -1.84 -10.07 3.99
CA ALA A 102 -0.95 -9.78 2.87
C ALA A 102 -0.94 -8.29 2.52
N VAL A 103 -2.12 -7.67 2.46
CA VAL A 103 -2.28 -6.24 2.13
C VAL A 103 -1.66 -5.37 3.22
N MET A 104 -1.94 -5.67 4.50
CA MET A 104 -1.29 -4.97 5.62
C MET A 104 0.23 -5.09 5.57
N ALA A 105 0.76 -6.28 5.27
CA ALA A 105 2.19 -6.53 5.16
C ALA A 105 2.85 -5.73 4.03
N GLY A 106 2.20 -5.64 2.87
CA GLY A 106 2.67 -4.82 1.75
C GLY A 106 2.70 -3.33 2.08
N HIS A 107 1.66 -2.80 2.73
CA HIS A 107 1.65 -1.41 3.17
C HIS A 107 2.73 -1.11 4.22
N ILE A 108 2.97 -2.02 5.17
CA ILE A 108 4.06 -1.88 6.14
C ILE A 108 5.42 -1.94 5.44
N GLY A 109 5.59 -2.82 4.45
CA GLY A 109 6.82 -2.90 3.65
C GLY A 109 7.17 -1.57 2.97
N ASP A 110 6.19 -0.89 2.39
CA ASP A 110 6.42 0.44 1.82
C ASP A 110 6.77 1.50 2.88
N LEU A 111 6.12 1.46 4.04
CA LEU A 111 6.43 2.38 5.13
C LEU A 111 7.88 2.19 5.63
N LEU A 112 8.40 0.96 5.60
CA LEU A 112 9.77 0.67 6.01
C LEU A 112 10.83 1.13 4.99
N ARG A 113 10.47 1.23 3.69
CA ARG A 113 11.36 1.75 2.66
C ARG A 113 11.71 3.22 2.88
N HIS A 114 10.73 4.01 3.26
CA HIS A 114 10.92 5.44 3.50
C HIS A 114 11.40 5.60 4.94
N GLU A 115 12.70 5.77 5.14
CA GLU A 115 13.27 6.24 6.41
C GLU A 115 12.64 7.61 6.77
N ILE A 116 11.44 7.60 7.35
CA ILE A 116 10.79 8.63 8.16
C ILE A 116 10.54 10.02 7.53
N THR A 117 11.06 10.42 6.35
CA THR A 117 11.09 11.87 6.00
C THR A 117 10.79 12.31 4.56
N ASN A 118 10.00 11.58 3.73
CA ASN A 118 9.30 12.30 2.65
C ASN A 118 7.94 11.69 2.25
N PRO A 119 6.80 12.27 2.71
CA PRO A 119 5.47 11.67 2.59
C PRO A 119 4.74 11.95 1.27
N VAL A 120 5.23 12.89 0.45
CA VAL A 120 4.67 13.27 -0.85
C VAL A 120 5.76 13.06 -1.89
N MET A 121 5.47 12.23 -2.90
CA MET A 121 6.40 12.00 -3.98
C MET A 121 6.50 13.22 -4.89
N THR A 122 7.71 13.55 -5.33
CA THR A 122 7.91 14.51 -6.41
C THR A 122 7.77 13.84 -7.78
N TYR A 123 7.65 14.63 -8.85
CA TYR A 123 7.57 14.11 -10.21
C TYR A 123 8.66 13.08 -10.57
N GLU A 124 9.87 13.20 -10.02
CA GLU A 124 10.98 12.26 -10.25
C GLU A 124 10.67 10.83 -9.75
N GLU A 125 9.79 10.72 -8.76
CA GLU A 125 9.33 9.46 -8.17
C GLU A 125 8.10 8.87 -8.89
N SER A 126 7.68 9.44 -10.03
CA SER A 126 6.60 8.91 -10.87
C SER A 126 6.69 7.40 -11.15
N PRO A 127 7.88 6.82 -11.44
CA PRO A 127 7.98 5.37 -11.63
C PRO A 127 7.56 4.56 -10.40
N TYR A 128 7.79 5.09 -9.19
CA TYR A 128 7.38 4.46 -7.94
C TYR A 128 5.87 4.61 -7.71
N PHE A 129 5.30 5.79 -7.97
CA PHE A 129 3.84 5.98 -7.96
C PHE A 129 3.13 5.00 -8.92
N ILE A 130 3.67 4.79 -10.13
CA ILE A 130 3.13 3.80 -11.08
C ILE A 130 3.14 2.39 -10.47
N ARG A 131 4.20 2.01 -9.75
CA ARG A 131 4.27 0.69 -9.09
C ARG A 131 3.22 0.57 -7.97
N GLN A 132 2.98 1.64 -7.23
CA GLN A 132 1.91 1.71 -6.23
C GLN A 132 0.53 1.52 -6.85
N VAL A 133 0.22 2.24 -7.93
CA VAL A 133 -1.03 2.08 -8.69
C VAL A 133 -1.17 0.66 -9.23
N LYS A 134 -0.11 0.07 -9.78
CA LYS A 134 -0.12 -1.32 -10.26
C LYS A 134 -0.40 -2.32 -9.14
N ARG A 135 0.16 -2.11 -7.94
CA ARG A 135 -0.13 -2.97 -6.77
C ARG A 135 -1.59 -2.85 -6.38
N ALA A 136 -2.10 -1.63 -6.18
CA ALA A 136 -3.51 -1.41 -5.83
C ALA A 136 -4.45 -1.98 -6.91
N ASN A 137 -4.07 -1.90 -8.20
CA ASN A 137 -4.84 -2.49 -9.30
C ASN A 137 -4.85 -4.03 -9.24
N LYS A 138 -3.71 -4.65 -8.88
CA LYS A 138 -3.63 -6.11 -8.66
C LYS A 138 -4.48 -6.53 -7.46
N GLU A 139 -4.43 -5.78 -6.37
CA GLU A 139 -5.23 -6.02 -5.16
C GLU A 139 -6.73 -5.88 -5.45
N ALA A 140 -7.14 -4.86 -6.19
CA ALA A 140 -8.53 -4.71 -6.62
C ALA A 140 -8.99 -5.90 -7.48
N LYS A 141 -8.19 -6.36 -8.45
CA LYS A 141 -8.52 -7.53 -9.29
C LYS A 141 -8.57 -8.84 -8.51
N ARG A 142 -7.57 -9.08 -7.65
CA ARG A 142 -7.37 -10.39 -7.00
C ARG A 142 -8.20 -10.54 -5.73
N TYR A 143 -8.41 -9.44 -5.01
CA TYR A 143 -8.96 -9.44 -3.66
C TYR A 143 -10.24 -8.65 -3.50
N ASN A 144 -10.75 -8.02 -4.57
CA ASN A 144 -11.93 -7.16 -4.55
C ASN A 144 -11.83 -6.04 -3.49
N ILE A 145 -10.63 -5.50 -3.34
CA ILE A 145 -10.34 -4.39 -2.45
C ILE A 145 -10.49 -3.09 -3.25
N PRO A 146 -11.43 -2.20 -2.88
CA PRO A 146 -11.65 -0.99 -3.63
C PRO A 146 -10.46 -0.05 -3.48
N SER A 147 -10.17 0.72 -4.52
CA SER A 147 -9.15 1.76 -4.49
C SER A 147 -9.50 2.82 -5.52
N GLN A 148 -9.20 4.08 -5.20
CA GLN A 148 -9.57 5.23 -6.03
C GLN A 148 -8.34 5.99 -6.47
N LEU A 149 -8.37 6.52 -7.68
CA LEU A 149 -7.27 7.24 -8.28
C LEU A 149 -7.79 8.54 -8.87
N LEU A 150 -7.22 9.66 -8.43
CA LEU A 150 -7.62 11.01 -8.83
C LEU A 150 -6.43 11.74 -9.46
N LYS A 151 -6.73 12.53 -10.50
CA LYS A 151 -5.82 13.53 -11.06
C LYS A 151 -6.44 14.91 -10.84
N ILE A 152 -5.80 15.74 -10.04
CA ILE A 152 -6.23 17.10 -9.70
C ILE A 152 -5.24 18.06 -10.33
N LYS A 153 -5.72 19.08 -11.04
CA LYS A 153 -4.89 20.02 -11.79
C LYS A 153 -5.38 21.46 -11.59
N ALA A 154 -4.46 22.38 -11.34
CA ALA A 154 -4.72 23.81 -11.52
C ALA A 154 -4.43 24.18 -12.97
N ASN A 155 -5.45 24.54 -13.76
CA ASN A 155 -5.25 24.97 -15.14
C ASN A 155 -4.69 26.39 -15.20
N ASN A 156 -5.07 27.25 -14.24
CA ASN A 156 -4.52 28.58 -14.07
C ASN A 156 -3.62 28.64 -12.82
N ILE A 157 -2.34 28.91 -13.04
CA ILE A 157 -1.33 28.96 -11.97
C ILE A 157 -1.29 30.38 -11.40
N THR A 158 -1.81 30.52 -10.19
CA THR A 158 -1.84 31.75 -9.39
C THR A 158 -1.27 31.46 -8.00
N ASP A 159 -0.97 32.49 -7.21
CA ASP A 159 -0.50 32.30 -5.84
C ASP A 159 -1.52 31.51 -4.98
N LYS A 160 -2.82 31.78 -5.16
CA LYS A 160 -3.89 31.09 -4.44
C LYS A 160 -4.06 29.63 -4.86
N SER A 161 -4.02 29.34 -6.16
CA SER A 161 -4.12 27.96 -6.64
C SER A 161 -2.88 27.15 -6.23
N THR A 162 -1.70 27.74 -6.31
CA THR A 162 -0.44 27.13 -5.84
C THR A 162 -0.47 26.86 -4.33
N GLN A 163 -0.94 27.82 -3.53
CA GLN A 163 -1.09 27.66 -2.09
C GLN A 163 -2.02 26.49 -1.75
N LEU A 164 -3.16 26.36 -2.45
CA LEU A 164 -4.09 25.27 -2.23
C LEU A 164 -3.50 23.93 -2.68
N MET A 165 -2.90 23.84 -3.87
CA MET A 165 -2.30 22.60 -4.38
C MET A 165 -1.19 22.07 -3.47
N SER A 166 -0.30 22.96 -3.01
CA SER A 166 0.71 22.62 -2.01
C SER A 166 0.08 22.10 -0.72
N TYR A 167 -0.95 22.76 -0.21
CA TYR A 167 -1.68 22.28 0.97
C TYR A 167 -2.33 20.91 0.74
N LEU A 168 -2.97 20.67 -0.41
CA LEU A 168 -3.58 19.38 -0.73
C LEU A 168 -2.55 18.26 -0.77
N SER A 169 -1.35 18.56 -1.27
CA SER A 169 -0.24 17.60 -1.27
C SER A 169 0.20 17.26 0.17
N GLU A 170 0.26 18.25 1.06
CA GLU A 170 0.66 18.08 2.47
C GLU A 170 -0.44 17.47 3.35
N ALA A 171 -1.72 17.66 2.99
CA ALA A 171 -2.89 17.18 3.73
C ALA A 171 -3.14 15.67 3.59
N ARG A 172 -2.08 14.89 3.35
CA ARG A 172 -2.08 13.44 3.24
C ARG A 172 -2.69 12.79 4.48
N ARG A 173 -3.48 11.72 4.27
CA ARG A 173 -4.09 10.94 5.37
C ARG A 173 -3.84 9.46 5.20
N GLY A 174 -3.52 8.79 6.30
CA GLY A 174 -3.47 7.33 6.36
C GLY A 174 -2.59 6.71 5.27
N LEU A 175 -3.20 5.84 4.47
CA LEU A 175 -2.54 5.08 3.40
C LEU A 175 -2.52 5.80 2.06
N ASP A 176 -3.12 6.98 1.95
CA ASP A 176 -3.15 7.71 0.70
C ASP A 176 -1.74 8.02 0.20
N ILE A 177 -1.55 7.91 -1.11
CA ILE A 177 -0.27 8.06 -1.78
C ILE A 177 -0.37 9.22 -2.76
N TYR A 178 0.52 10.19 -2.61
CA TYR A 178 0.50 11.45 -3.34
C TYR A 178 1.75 11.55 -4.21
N LEU A 179 1.55 11.96 -5.46
CA LEU A 179 2.61 12.41 -6.37
C LEU A 179 2.26 13.82 -6.83
N TYR A 180 3.09 14.79 -6.47
CA TYR A 180 2.86 16.19 -6.77
C TYR A 180 3.91 16.73 -7.75
N ASP A 181 3.43 17.20 -8.90
CA ASP A 181 4.20 17.97 -9.86
C ASP A 181 3.93 19.46 -9.61
N ASN A 182 4.86 20.09 -8.89
CA ASN A 182 4.79 21.51 -8.57
C ASN A 182 5.01 22.41 -9.80
N GLN A 183 5.63 21.94 -10.89
CA GLN A 183 5.84 22.76 -12.08
C GLN A 183 4.53 22.94 -12.85
N ASN A 184 3.79 21.85 -13.03
CA ASN A 184 2.52 21.85 -13.76
C ASN A 184 1.29 21.98 -12.85
N GLN A 185 1.49 22.09 -11.54
CA GLN A 185 0.43 22.13 -10.52
C GLN A 185 -0.55 20.96 -10.68
N VAL A 186 0.00 19.74 -10.80
CA VAL A 186 -0.76 18.49 -10.91
C VAL A 186 -0.49 17.61 -9.72
N LEU A 187 -1.57 17.17 -9.06
CA LEU A 187 -1.53 16.20 -7.98
C LEU A 187 -2.20 14.91 -8.43
N LEU A 188 -1.45 13.81 -8.44
CA LEU A 188 -2.00 12.46 -8.51
C LEU A 188 -2.18 11.92 -7.10
N LEU A 189 -3.38 11.43 -6.83
CA LEU A 189 -3.77 10.87 -5.54
C LEU A 189 -4.29 9.46 -5.73
N LEU A 190 -3.57 8.48 -5.18
CA LEU A 190 -4.04 7.11 -5.02
C LEU A 190 -4.57 6.95 -3.59
N MET A 191 -5.80 6.47 -3.45
CA MET A 191 -6.45 6.15 -2.18
C MET A 191 -6.62 4.62 -2.10
N PRO A 192 -5.67 3.89 -1.48
CA PRO A 192 -5.81 2.45 -1.27
C PRO A 192 -6.94 2.16 -0.29
N LEU A 193 -7.60 1.02 -0.47
CA LEU A 193 -8.70 0.55 0.39
C LEU A 193 -9.92 1.50 0.42
N ALA A 194 -10.01 2.44 -0.53
CA ALA A 194 -11.05 3.45 -0.56
C ALA A 194 -12.17 3.10 -1.55
N ASP A 195 -13.42 3.23 -1.14
CA ASP A 195 -14.60 3.12 -1.99
C ASP A 195 -15.06 4.47 -2.56
N GLU A 196 -16.18 4.46 -3.29
CA GLU A 196 -16.76 5.64 -3.93
C GLU A 196 -17.22 6.70 -2.91
N LEU A 197 -17.70 6.26 -1.74
CA LEU A 197 -18.16 7.15 -0.67
C LEU A 197 -16.96 7.87 -0.03
N GLU A 198 -15.86 7.15 0.19
CA GLU A 198 -14.62 7.71 0.74
C GLU A 198 -13.98 8.73 -0.21
N LYS A 199 -14.00 8.46 -1.53
CA LYS A 199 -13.61 9.43 -2.56
C LYS A 199 -14.51 10.66 -2.53
N ALA A 200 -15.83 10.49 -2.53
CA ALA A 200 -16.78 11.61 -2.49
C ALA A 200 -16.56 12.47 -1.24
N GLY A 201 -16.30 11.83 -0.09
CA GLY A 201 -15.94 12.50 1.16
C GLY A 201 -14.63 13.29 1.06
N PHE A 202 -13.60 12.76 0.37
CA PHE A 202 -12.37 13.49 0.10
C PHE A 202 -12.62 14.74 -0.75
N ILE A 203 -13.38 14.61 -1.84
CA ILE A 203 -13.72 15.75 -2.73
C ILE A 203 -14.52 16.82 -1.97
N ALA A 204 -15.45 16.42 -1.10
CA ALA A 204 -16.17 17.36 -0.25
C ALA A 204 -15.22 18.13 0.70
N ARG A 205 -14.26 17.45 1.34
CA ARG A 205 -13.25 18.09 2.19
C ARG A 205 -12.36 19.05 1.41
N MET A 206 -11.93 18.68 0.20
CA MET A 206 -11.15 19.54 -0.67
C MET A 206 -11.88 20.86 -0.97
N ASN A 207 -13.19 20.80 -1.25
CA ASN A 207 -14.00 21.99 -1.46
C ASN A 207 -14.07 22.88 -0.21
N THR A 208 -14.20 22.27 0.98
CA THR A 208 -14.18 23.00 2.26
C THR A 208 -12.84 23.67 2.50
N TRP A 209 -11.72 22.95 2.33
CA TRP A 209 -10.38 23.48 2.49
C TRP A 209 -10.07 24.64 1.55
N CYS A 210 -10.54 24.55 0.30
CA CYS A 210 -10.43 25.63 -0.67
C CYS A 210 -11.06 26.93 -0.13
N LYS A 211 -12.31 26.85 0.33
CA LYS A 211 -13.05 27.99 0.88
C LYS A 211 -12.38 28.55 2.13
N GLU A 212 -12.00 27.68 3.08
CA GLU A 212 -11.39 28.09 4.35
C GLU A 212 -10.04 28.78 4.17
N ARG A 213 -9.22 28.34 3.20
CA ARG A 213 -7.84 28.82 3.04
C ARG A 213 -7.69 29.97 2.05
N THR A 214 -8.52 30.02 1.02
CA THR A 214 -8.37 30.98 -0.09
C THR A 214 -9.53 31.97 -0.19
N GLY A 215 -10.62 31.72 0.55
CA GLY A 215 -11.89 32.42 0.41
C GLY A 215 -12.61 32.18 -0.92
N SER A 216 -12.09 31.29 -1.77
CA SER A 216 -12.56 31.02 -3.13
C SER A 216 -13.00 29.56 -3.26
N THR A 217 -13.72 29.25 -4.33
CA THR A 217 -14.08 27.88 -4.74
C THR A 217 -13.04 27.29 -5.70
N LEU A 218 -13.02 25.97 -5.87
CA LEU A 218 -12.11 25.31 -6.81
C LEU A 218 -12.30 25.83 -8.24
N ALA A 219 -13.55 26.09 -8.64
CA ALA A 219 -13.88 26.62 -9.95
C ALA A 219 -13.31 28.03 -10.17
N GLU A 220 -13.38 28.90 -9.17
CA GLU A 220 -12.79 30.26 -9.24
C GLU A 220 -11.26 30.24 -9.30
N LEU A 221 -10.63 29.21 -8.72
CA LEU A 221 -9.19 28.99 -8.79
C LEU A 221 -8.77 28.19 -10.03
N ASP A 222 -9.72 27.83 -10.91
CA ASP A 222 -9.51 26.97 -12.08
C ASP A 222 -8.77 25.65 -11.73
N ILE A 223 -9.15 25.08 -10.59
CA ILE A 223 -8.70 23.76 -10.13
C ILE A 223 -9.78 22.73 -10.45
N VAL A 224 -9.40 21.71 -11.21
CA VAL A 224 -10.30 20.66 -11.69
C VAL A 224 -9.80 19.28 -11.28
N ILE A 225 -10.75 18.36 -11.09
CA ILE A 225 -10.46 16.94 -11.03
C ILE A 225 -10.54 16.41 -12.46
N GLU A 226 -9.40 16.34 -13.14
CA GLU A 226 -9.29 15.96 -14.55
C GLU A 226 -9.69 14.50 -14.78
N GLN A 227 -9.35 13.61 -13.84
CA GLN A 227 -9.68 12.18 -13.93
C GLN A 227 -10.07 11.61 -12.57
N GLN A 228 -11.03 10.68 -12.59
CA GLN A 228 -11.47 9.90 -11.44
C GLN A 228 -11.65 8.45 -11.89
N LEU A 229 -10.84 7.54 -11.34
CA LEU A 229 -10.85 6.14 -11.73
C LEU A 229 -10.97 5.25 -10.49
N ALA A 230 -11.94 4.33 -10.52
CA ALA A 230 -12.01 3.24 -9.57
C ALA A 230 -11.19 2.06 -10.10
N LEU A 231 -10.31 1.51 -9.27
CA LEU A 231 -9.57 0.30 -9.61
C LEU A 231 -10.50 -0.92 -9.48
N PRO A 232 -10.40 -1.91 -10.38
CA PRO A 232 -9.31 -2.08 -11.33
C PRO A 232 -9.53 -1.42 -12.70
N ILE A 233 -8.42 -0.95 -13.30
CA ILE A 233 -8.38 -0.33 -14.64
C ILE A 233 -7.39 -1.05 -15.58
N SER A 234 -7.43 -0.70 -16.86
CA SER A 234 -6.51 -1.23 -17.87
C SER A 234 -5.10 -0.66 -17.70
N SER A 235 -4.09 -1.35 -18.22
CA SER A 235 -2.71 -0.85 -18.20
C SER A 235 -2.55 0.46 -18.99
N ASP A 236 -3.39 0.70 -19.98
CA ASP A 236 -3.35 1.91 -20.80
C ASP A 236 -3.97 3.10 -20.05
N ASP A 237 -5.01 2.87 -19.24
CA ASP A 237 -5.56 3.90 -18.34
C ASP A 237 -4.53 4.35 -17.30
N ILE A 238 -3.74 3.40 -16.75
CA ILE A 238 -2.63 3.73 -15.82
C ILE A 238 -1.60 4.63 -16.52
N LYS A 239 -1.22 4.31 -17.75
CA LYS A 239 -0.26 5.13 -18.52
C LYS A 239 -0.81 6.52 -18.80
N ARG A 240 -2.09 6.61 -19.21
CA ARG A 240 -2.76 7.87 -19.53
C ARG A 240 -2.92 8.79 -18.32
N LEU A 241 -3.09 8.22 -17.14
CA LEU A 241 -3.20 9.00 -15.92
C LEU A 241 -1.84 9.57 -15.49
N VAL A 242 -0.76 8.83 -15.71
CA VAL A 242 0.61 9.24 -15.34
C VAL A 242 1.33 9.99 -16.46
N SER A 243 0.81 10.00 -17.70
CA SER A 243 1.22 10.99 -18.70
C SER A 243 0.71 12.36 -18.24
N LEU A 244 1.59 13.11 -17.58
CA LEU A 244 1.32 14.44 -17.02
C LEU A 244 1.43 15.57 -18.07
N SER A 245 1.25 15.23 -19.36
CA SER A 245 1.22 16.14 -20.51
C SER A 245 -0.10 16.03 -21.27
#